data_AF-A0A2X3GUN9-F1
#
_entry.id   AF-A0A2X3GUN9-F1
#
_cell.length_a   1.000
_cell.length_b   1.000
_cell.length_c   1.000
_cell.angle_alpha   90.00
_cell.angle_beta   90.00
_cell.angle_gamma   90.00
#
_symmetry.space_group_name_H-M   'P 1'
#
loop_
_entity.id
_entity.type
_entity.pdbx_description
1 polymer ?
#
loop_
_entity_poly.entity_id
_entity_poly.type
_entity_poly.pdbx_seq_one_letter_code
_entity_poly.pdbx_strand_id
1 'polypeptide(L)'
;MNLATGELLEKDPGKFNQAQALKDPQQSMALDASQDPAGIKRRSNLAEIYLVRDAQQKIEQVVLPIYGNGLWSMMYAFVALDVDGRTVKGITYYDQGETPGLGGEVENPNWRQAVCRQAGAE
;
A
#
# COMPACT_ATOMS: atom_id res chain seq x y z
N MET A 1 -1.27 3.30 -11.47
CA MET A 1 -0.24 2.33 -11.90
C MET A 1 -0.90 1.01 -12.29
N ASN A 2 -0.48 0.42 -13.39
CA ASN A 2 -0.83 -0.96 -13.76
C ASN A 2 0.02 -1.93 -12.95
N LEU A 3 -0.62 -2.82 -12.17
CA LEU A 3 0.09 -3.73 -11.26
C LEU A 3 0.75 -4.92 -11.96
N ALA A 4 0.43 -5.19 -13.23
CA ALA A 4 1.08 -6.23 -14.02
C ALA A 4 2.37 -5.73 -14.70
N THR A 5 2.38 -4.47 -15.14
CA THR A 5 3.48 -3.90 -15.93
C THR A 5 4.34 -2.89 -15.18
N GLY A 6 3.84 -2.33 -14.07
CA GLY A 6 4.47 -1.19 -13.38
C GLY A 6 4.26 0.16 -14.08
N GLU A 7 3.54 0.19 -15.20
CA GLU A 7 3.35 1.41 -15.98
C GLU A 7 2.44 2.43 -15.27
N LEU A 8 2.85 3.70 -15.28
CA LEU A 8 2.00 4.81 -14.85
C LEU A 8 1.04 5.16 -15.98
N LEU A 9 -0.25 5.26 -15.65
CA LEU A 9 -1.28 5.59 -16.62
C LEU A 9 -1.62 7.06 -16.50
N GLU A 10 -1.77 7.75 -17.64
CA GLU A 10 -2.32 9.11 -17.71
C GLU A 10 -3.85 9.05 -17.51
N LYS A 11 -4.28 8.75 -16.29
CA LYS A 11 -5.68 8.75 -15.87
C LYS A 11 -5.87 9.72 -14.72
N ASP A 12 -7.05 10.34 -14.66
CA ASP A 12 -7.46 11.17 -13.53
C ASP A 12 -7.59 10.30 -12.26
N PRO A 13 -6.71 10.45 -11.26
CA PRO A 13 -6.75 9.63 -10.05
C PRO A 13 -8.03 9.88 -9.25
N GLY A 14 -8.60 11.09 -9.29
CA GLY A 14 -9.82 11.44 -8.55
C GLY A 14 -11.08 10.71 -9.02
N LYS A 15 -11.01 10.02 -10.18
CA LYS A 15 -12.10 9.21 -10.72
C LYS A 15 -11.92 7.72 -10.49
N PHE A 16 -10.78 7.28 -9.95
CA PHE A 16 -10.53 5.88 -9.68
C PHE A 16 -11.19 5.45 -8.37
N ASN A 17 -12.14 4.52 -8.45
CA ASN A 17 -12.76 3.91 -7.27
C ASN A 17 -12.22 2.50 -7.05
N GLN A 18 -11.28 2.36 -6.13
CA GLN A 18 -10.65 1.07 -5.82
C GLN A 18 -11.65 0.02 -5.33
N ALA A 19 -12.63 0.41 -4.49
CA ALA A 19 -13.63 -0.51 -3.96
C ALA A 19 -14.55 -1.08 -5.06
N GLN A 20 -14.87 -0.28 -6.06
CA GLN A 20 -15.61 -0.74 -7.24
C GLN A 20 -14.73 -1.63 -8.12
N ALA A 21 -13.49 -1.22 -8.39
CA ALA A 21 -12.56 -1.98 -9.23
C ALA A 21 -12.27 -3.39 -8.67
N LEU A 22 -12.24 -3.56 -7.35
CA LEU A 22 -12.07 -4.87 -6.70
C LEU A 22 -13.25 -5.84 -6.91
N LYS A 23 -14.46 -5.30 -7.12
CA LYS A 23 -15.68 -6.09 -7.34
C LYS A 23 -15.89 -6.46 -8.80
N ASP A 24 -15.29 -5.71 -9.73
CA ASP A 24 -15.42 -5.95 -11.16
C ASP A 24 -14.35 -6.96 -11.66
N PRO A 25 -14.75 -8.14 -12.18
CA PRO A 25 -13.82 -9.14 -12.72
C PRO A 25 -12.98 -8.66 -13.92
N GLN A 26 -13.37 -7.60 -14.62
CA GLN A 26 -12.55 -7.02 -15.69
C GLN A 26 -11.46 -6.09 -15.16
N GLN A 27 -11.64 -5.57 -13.94
CA GLN A 27 -10.72 -4.61 -13.30
C GLN A 27 -9.98 -5.21 -12.11
N SER A 28 -10.17 -6.50 -11.84
CA SER A 28 -9.52 -7.22 -10.76
C SER A 28 -9.35 -8.69 -11.08
N MET A 29 -8.41 -9.32 -10.39
CA MET A 29 -8.15 -10.75 -10.49
C MET A 29 -8.41 -11.45 -9.15
N ALA A 30 -8.96 -12.66 -9.21
CA ALA A 30 -8.97 -13.57 -8.07
C ALA A 30 -7.56 -14.07 -7.81
N LEU A 31 -7.23 -14.28 -6.54
CA LEU A 31 -5.94 -14.83 -6.12
C LEU A 31 -6.16 -16.25 -5.60
N ASP A 32 -5.37 -17.18 -6.10
CA ASP A 32 -5.27 -18.50 -5.49
C ASP A 32 -4.55 -18.40 -4.13
N ALA A 33 -4.72 -19.40 -3.27
CA ALA A 33 -4.15 -19.38 -1.92
C ALA A 33 -2.62 -19.17 -1.90
N SER A 34 -1.89 -19.70 -2.88
CA SER A 34 -0.44 -19.51 -3.02
C SER A 34 -0.03 -18.09 -3.45
N GLN A 35 -0.96 -17.32 -4.01
CA GLN A 35 -0.78 -15.95 -4.48
C GLN A 35 -1.40 -14.92 -3.52
N ASP A 36 -2.01 -15.37 -2.42
CA ASP A 36 -2.75 -14.55 -1.46
C ASP A 36 -2.11 -14.54 -0.05
N PRO A 37 -0.81 -14.20 0.11
CA PRO A 37 -0.17 -14.16 1.42
C PRO A 37 -0.78 -13.09 2.34
N ALA A 38 -1.46 -12.09 1.77
CA ALA A 38 -2.14 -11.03 2.50
C ALA A 38 -3.61 -11.35 2.83
N GLY A 39 -4.14 -12.49 2.40
CA GLY A 39 -5.52 -12.90 2.71
C GLY A 39 -6.61 -12.01 2.08
N ILE A 40 -6.31 -11.29 1.00
CA ILE A 40 -7.20 -10.31 0.35
C ILE A 40 -8.14 -10.92 -0.68
N LYS A 41 -7.91 -12.18 -1.11
CA LYS A 41 -8.72 -12.97 -2.07
C LYS A 41 -8.80 -12.45 -3.50
N ARG A 42 -8.81 -11.12 -3.68
CA ARG A 42 -8.86 -10.43 -4.96
C ARG A 42 -7.96 -9.21 -4.91
N ARG A 43 -7.38 -8.86 -6.05
CA ARG A 43 -6.57 -7.65 -6.23
C ARG A 43 -7.02 -6.90 -7.47
N SER A 44 -7.13 -5.58 -7.40
CA SER A 44 -7.38 -4.76 -8.58
C SER A 44 -6.20 -4.85 -9.56
N ASN A 45 -6.46 -4.64 -10.85
CA ASN A 45 -5.43 -4.57 -11.88
C ASN A 45 -4.66 -3.23 -11.81
N LEU A 46 -5.30 -2.21 -11.24
CA LEU A 46 -4.74 -0.87 -11.08
C LEU A 46 -4.61 -0.51 -9.60
N ALA A 47 -3.59 0.27 -9.28
CA ALA A 47 -3.47 0.94 -8.00
C ALA A 47 -3.28 2.45 -8.21
N GLU A 48 -3.97 3.26 -7.41
CA GLU A 48 -3.63 4.66 -7.23
C GLU A 48 -2.36 4.74 -6.38
N ILE A 49 -1.40 5.58 -6.78
CA ILE A 49 -0.16 5.81 -6.04
C ILE A 49 0.08 7.31 -5.98
N TYR A 50 0.87 7.77 -5.00
CA TYR A 50 1.23 9.18 -4.88
C TYR A 50 2.72 9.37 -5.11
N LEU A 51 3.06 10.31 -5.99
CA LEU A 51 4.44 10.72 -6.24
C LEU A 51 4.70 12.02 -5.49
N VAL A 52 5.57 11.95 -4.49
CA VAL A 52 6.01 13.13 -3.73
C VAL A 52 7.13 13.80 -4.51
N ARG A 53 6.99 15.10 -4.74
CA ARG A 53 7.95 15.90 -5.52
C ARG A 53 8.55 17.01 -4.68
N ASP A 54 9.83 17.28 -4.93
CA ASP A 54 10.53 18.43 -4.37
C ASP A 54 10.10 19.76 -5.01
N ALA A 55 10.68 20.86 -4.53
CA ALA A 55 10.47 22.19 -5.09
C ALA A 55 10.92 22.33 -6.56
N GLN A 56 11.79 21.44 -7.03
CA GLN A 56 12.29 21.37 -8.41
C GLN A 56 11.52 20.35 -9.27
N GLN A 57 10.39 19.82 -8.79
CA GLN A 57 9.53 18.83 -9.45
C GLN A 57 10.15 17.44 -9.65
N LYS A 58 11.29 17.14 -9.03
CA LYS A 58 11.87 15.80 -9.03
C LYS A 58 11.11 14.92 -8.04
N ILE A 59 10.90 13.67 -8.41
CA ILE A 59 10.30 12.68 -7.51
C ILE A 59 11.33 12.40 -6.41
N GLU A 60 10.91 12.52 -5.15
CA GLU A 60 11.72 12.15 -3.98
C GLU A 60 11.23 10.85 -3.34
N GLN A 61 9.92 10.59 -3.41
CA GLN A 61 9.33 9.41 -2.80
C GLN A 61 8.14 8.90 -3.62
N VAL A 62 7.90 7.60 -3.53
CA VAL A 62 6.70 6.95 -4.05
C VAL A 62 5.92 6.39 -2.87
N VAL A 63 4.65 6.81 -2.74
CA VAL A 63 3.74 6.32 -1.69
C VAL A 63 2.80 5.30 -2.30
N LEU A 64 2.84 4.09 -1.74
CA LEU A 64 2.07 2.94 -2.17
C LEU A 64 0.99 2.62 -1.14
N PRO A 65 -0.29 2.50 -1.54
CA PRO A 65 -1.30 1.88 -0.68
C PRO A 65 -1.05 0.38 -0.61
N ILE A 66 -1.07 -0.15 0.61
CA ILE A 66 -1.03 -1.59 0.89
C ILE A 66 -2.19 -1.96 1.81
N TYR A 67 -2.65 -3.20 1.71
CA TYR A 67 -3.65 -3.74 2.61
C TYR A 67 -3.51 -5.25 2.73
N GLY A 68 -3.95 -5.78 3.87
CA GLY A 68 -3.90 -7.20 4.18
C GLY A 68 -4.75 -7.54 5.39
N ASN A 69 -5.19 -8.79 5.45
CA ASN A 69 -6.06 -9.26 6.52
C ASN A 69 -5.25 -9.43 7.82
N GLY A 70 -5.67 -8.73 8.86
CA GLY A 70 -5.26 -8.94 10.24
C GLY A 70 -6.01 -10.10 10.88
N LEU A 71 -6.04 -10.14 12.21
CA LEU A 71 -6.81 -11.16 12.93
C LEU A 71 -8.30 -10.82 12.94
N TRP A 72 -8.65 -9.54 13.07
CA TRP A 72 -10.02 -9.08 13.25
C TRP A 72 -10.55 -8.25 12.07
N SER A 73 -9.66 -7.68 11.26
CA SER A 73 -10.03 -6.70 10.25
C SER A 73 -9.11 -6.75 9.02
N MET A 74 -9.57 -6.17 7.91
CA MET A 74 -8.67 -5.75 6.84
C MET A 74 -7.93 -4.50 7.31
N MET A 75 -6.61 -4.52 7.24
CA MET A 75 -5.77 -3.39 7.64
C MET A 75 -5.23 -2.68 6.41
N TYR A 76 -5.36 -1.36 6.37
CA TYR A 76 -4.93 -0.51 5.27
C TYR A 76 -3.84 0.46 5.73
N ALA A 77 -2.77 0.56 4.93
CA ALA A 77 -1.65 1.44 5.20
C ALA A 77 -1.11 2.09 3.93
N PHE A 78 -0.38 3.19 4.13
CA PHE A 78 0.53 3.74 3.14
C PHE A 78 1.97 3.42 3.52
N VAL A 79 2.76 3.02 2.52
CA VAL A 79 4.21 2.89 2.63
C VAL A 79 4.87 3.91 1.70
N ALA A 80 5.74 4.74 2.24
CA ALA A 80 6.56 5.66 1.46
C ALA A 80 7.93 5.02 1.22
N LEU A 81 8.31 4.91 -0.05
CA LEU A 81 9.61 4.42 -0.50
C LEU A 81 10.44 5.58 -1.04
N ASP A 82 11.75 5.51 -0.83
CA ASP A 82 12.72 6.35 -1.54
C ASP A 82 12.72 6.00 -3.05
N VAL A 83 13.36 6.85 -3.86
CA VAL A 83 13.43 6.65 -5.32
C VAL A 83 14.25 5.43 -5.74
N ASP A 84 15.00 4.82 -4.83
CA ASP A 84 15.70 3.55 -5.04
C ASP A 84 14.75 2.33 -5.10
N GLY A 85 13.46 2.55 -4.78
CA GLY A 85 12.41 1.54 -4.77
C GLY A 85 12.55 0.48 -3.66
N ARG A 86 13.41 0.72 -2.67
CA ARG A 86 13.75 -0.24 -1.62
C ARG A 86 13.72 0.38 -0.22
N THR A 87 14.30 1.56 -0.03
CA THR A 87 14.42 2.19 1.27
C THR A 87 13.07 2.70 1.75
N VAL A 88 12.55 2.17 2.86
CA VAL A 88 11.29 2.63 3.45
C VAL A 88 11.52 3.93 4.22
N LYS A 89 10.82 5.00 3.81
CA LYS A 89 10.84 6.32 4.45
C LYS A 89 9.76 6.47 5.51
N GLY A 90 8.70 5.67 5.43
CA GLY A 90 7.57 5.75 6.34
C GLY A 90 6.55 4.64 6.09
N ILE A 91 5.83 4.30 7.15
CA ILE A 91 4.59 3.52 7.06
C ILE A 91 3.55 4.17 7.96
N THR A 92 2.29 4.18 7.54
CA THR A 92 1.17 4.58 8.40
C THR A 92 -0.06 3.76 8.07
N TYR A 93 -0.62 3.10 9.08
CA TYR A 93 -1.97 2.54 8.99
C TYR A 93 -2.99 3.68 9.13
N TYR A 94 -4.04 3.64 8.32
CA TYR A 94 -5.10 4.66 8.33
C TYR A 94 -6.49 4.08 8.54
N ASP A 95 -6.65 2.76 8.37
CA ASP A 95 -7.87 2.03 8.66
C ASP A 95 -7.52 0.61 9.11
N GLN A 96 -7.90 0.27 10.34
CA GLN A 96 -7.73 -1.06 10.94
C GLN A 96 -8.71 -1.19 12.11
N GLY A 97 -9.06 -2.43 12.45
CA GLY A 97 -10.01 -2.77 13.52
C GLY A 97 -9.47 -3.81 14.50
N GLU A 98 -8.15 -3.88 14.67
CA GLU A 98 -7.50 -4.78 15.62
C GLU A 98 -7.67 -4.29 17.06
N THR A 99 -7.44 -5.19 18.03
CA THR A 99 -7.57 -4.85 19.45
C THR A 99 -6.51 -3.83 19.88
N PRO A 100 -6.89 -2.68 20.48
CA PRO A 100 -5.93 -1.72 21.04
C PRO A 100 -5.01 -2.35 22.09
N GLY A 101 -3.72 -2.03 22.05
CA GLY A 101 -2.70 -2.63 22.93
C GLY A 101 -2.24 -4.03 22.52
N LEU A 102 -2.78 -4.60 21.44
CA LEU A 102 -2.33 -5.85 20.82
C LEU A 102 -2.00 -5.61 19.34
N GLY A 103 -2.90 -5.98 18.44
CA GLY A 103 -2.73 -5.75 17.00
C GLY A 103 -2.81 -4.28 16.61
N GLY A 104 -3.52 -3.45 17.38
CA GLY A 104 -3.60 -2.01 17.14
C GLY A 104 -2.27 -1.26 17.33
N GLU A 105 -1.23 -1.92 17.87
CA GLU A 105 0.10 -1.33 18.02
C GLU A 105 0.77 -0.96 16.68
N VAL A 106 0.20 -1.36 15.54
CA VAL A 106 0.62 -0.90 14.21
C VAL A 106 0.51 0.63 14.03
N GLU A 107 -0.30 1.32 14.84
CA GLU A 107 -0.41 2.78 14.85
C GLU A 107 0.65 3.46 15.75
N ASN A 108 1.31 2.70 16.63
CA ASN A 108 2.31 3.21 17.57
C ASN A 108 3.49 3.86 16.81
N PRO A 109 3.81 5.14 17.06
CA PRO A 109 4.92 5.83 16.40
C PRO A 109 6.26 5.11 16.51
N ASN A 110 6.55 4.48 17.66
CA ASN A 110 7.81 3.76 17.88
C ASN A 110 7.90 2.50 17.02
N TRP A 111 6.78 1.79 16.85
CA TRP A 111 6.68 0.63 15.97
C TRP A 111 6.88 1.05 14.51
N ARG A 112 6.18 2.09 14.05
CA ARG A 112 6.29 2.61 12.68
C ARG A 112 7.71 3.06 12.34
N GLN A 113 8.40 3.72 13.27
CA GLN A 113 9.79 4.10 13.09
C GLN A 113 10.74 2.89 13.02
N ALA A 114 10.45 1.80 13.74
CA ALA A 114 11.28 0.60 13.69
C ALA A 114 11.27 -0.05 12.30
N VAL A 115 10.11 -0.06 11.62
CA VAL A 115 9.99 -0.54 10.23
C VAL A 115 10.93 0.22 9.29
N CYS A 116 11.00 1.54 9.44
CA CYS A 116 11.84 2.39 8.60
C CYS A 116 13.34 2.12 8.84
N ARG A 117 13.73 1.80 10.09
CA ARG A 117 15.13 1.49 10.43
C ARG A 117 15.59 0.14 9.88
N GLN A 118 14.71 -0.86 9.84
CA GLN A 118 15.05 -2.19 9.34
C GLN A 118 15.22 -2.22 7.81
N ALA A 119 14.46 -1.38 7.09
CA ALA A 119 14.52 -1.33 5.63
C ALA A 119 15.75 -0.62 5.04
N GLY A 120 16.55 0.07 5.87
CA GLY A 120 17.80 0.72 5.47
C GLY A 120 19.06 -0.04 5.93
N ALA A 121 18.90 -1.25 6.46
CA ALA A 121 19.97 -2.07 7.01
C ALA A 121 20.27 -3.28 6.11
N GLU A 122 20.66 -3.05 4.86
CA GLU A 122 21.38 -4.00 4.00
C GLU A 122 22.41 -3.26 3.12
#